data_AF-A0A3N5JRA9-F1
#
_entry.id   AF-A0A3N5JRA9-F1
#
_cell.length_a   1.000
_cell.length_b   1.000
_cell.length_c   1.000
_cell.angle_alpha   90.00
_cell.angle_beta   90.00
_cell.angle_gamma   90.00
#
_symmetry.space_group_name_H-M   'P 1'
#
loop_
_entity.id
_entity.type
_entity.pdbx_description
1 polymer ?
#
loop_
_entity_poly.entity_id
_entity_poly.type
_entity_poly.pdbx_seq_one_letter_code
_entity_poly.pdbx_strand_id
1 'polypeptide(L)'
;CKAPMKVQIGTKTTQALGAGADPDKGRRAAEEDRSSIHDVLSDANMVFITGGMGGGTGTGASPVVAEVARDIGALTVGIVTTPFKFEGPKRMERAERGIEEFKKGVDTLIVIPNERLLTIVPKETPLNQGFRYADEILFSATRGISDLITIPGLINLDFADICTVMSEAGDSLMGTSAVSGENRARRAAELAIRSPLLENVSISGARGLLVNITGGPDMTLHDVSEAASIIQAEAGPNANLILGAVIDNEIKNEMRITVIATGLSPAPMHFHHPGLHFPDANNTHYRGADRREIPAVVRMGEISKELQNTPAQGYGFQNSKDRFRISTDNEENEKRNEENSRKGLSNLSAEVIDSVEKLEPSRQLASEEDLFDKRRDNIEIPTIRRRRWNTLN
;
A
#
# COMPACT_ATOMS: atom_id res chain seq x y z
N CYS A 1 -7.19 19.44 15.32
CA CYS A 1 -6.64 18.10 15.64
C CYS A 1 -7.63 17.31 16.49
N LYS A 2 -8.15 16.20 15.97
CA LYS A 2 -9.11 15.29 16.65
C LYS A 2 -8.43 14.12 17.39
N ALA A 3 -7.10 14.00 17.30
CA ALA A 3 -6.36 12.92 17.95
C ALA A 3 -6.58 12.94 19.48
N PRO A 4 -6.71 11.76 20.11
CA PRO A 4 -6.91 11.67 21.57
C PRO A 4 -5.68 12.14 22.33
N MET A 5 -4.49 11.84 21.81
CA MET A 5 -3.21 12.29 22.36
C MET A 5 -2.65 13.43 21.52
N LYS A 6 -2.12 14.45 22.19
CA LYS A 6 -1.52 15.64 21.57
C LYS A 6 -0.24 15.98 22.31
N VAL A 7 0.85 16.09 21.56
CA VAL A 7 2.15 16.50 22.08
C VAL A 7 2.49 17.84 21.45
N GLN A 8 2.67 18.86 22.28
CA GLN A 8 3.19 20.14 21.82
C GLN A 8 4.70 20.12 22.01
N ILE A 9 5.43 20.48 20.94
CA ILE A 9 6.90 20.52 20.94
C ILE A 9 7.43 21.95 20.73
N GLY A 10 8.61 22.22 21.27
CA GLY A 10 9.33 23.48 21.14
C GLY A 10 8.64 24.67 21.78
N THR A 11 8.09 24.51 22.99
CA THR A 11 7.40 25.62 23.67
C THR A 11 8.33 26.81 23.90
N LYS A 12 9.59 26.57 24.28
CA LYS A 12 10.59 27.64 24.44
C LYS A 12 11.14 28.06 23.08
N THR A 13 11.45 27.10 22.21
CA THR A 13 12.06 27.36 20.88
C THR A 13 11.14 28.16 19.95
N THR A 14 9.84 27.87 19.97
CA THR A 14 8.86 28.46 19.03
C THR A 14 7.93 29.47 19.66
N GLN A 15 7.89 29.55 21.00
CA GLN A 15 6.90 30.32 21.74
C GLN A 15 5.45 29.98 21.33
N ALA A 16 5.21 28.72 20.94
CA ALA A 16 3.95 28.21 20.40
C ALA A 16 3.48 28.87 19.08
N LEU A 17 4.35 29.61 18.38
CA LEU A 17 4.04 30.26 17.09
C LEU A 17 4.43 29.40 15.88
N GLY A 18 5.02 28.23 16.13
CA GLY A 18 5.50 27.32 15.10
C GLY A 18 6.91 27.62 14.59
N ALA A 19 7.35 26.78 13.64
CA ALA A 19 8.71 26.78 13.13
C ALA A 19 8.96 27.83 12.03
N GLY A 20 7.94 28.55 11.52
CA GLY A 20 8.14 29.62 10.53
C GLY A 20 8.79 29.16 9.22
N ALA A 21 8.47 27.95 8.77
CA ALA A 21 9.09 27.29 7.60
C ALA A 21 10.61 27.04 7.72
N ASP A 22 11.19 27.12 8.92
CA ASP A 22 12.58 26.79 9.22
C ASP A 22 12.69 25.35 9.77
N PRO A 23 13.30 24.40 9.01
CA PRO A 23 13.51 23.04 9.47
C PRO A 23 14.40 22.93 10.71
N ASP A 24 15.43 23.76 10.84
CA ASP A 24 16.36 23.71 11.99
C ASP A 24 15.65 24.13 13.28
N LYS A 25 14.71 25.07 13.18
CA LYS A 25 13.82 25.42 14.29
C LYS A 25 12.87 24.26 14.63
N GLY A 26 12.36 23.54 13.62
CA GLY A 26 11.55 22.33 13.81
C GLY A 26 12.31 21.20 14.50
N ARG A 27 13.57 20.96 14.11
CA ARG A 27 14.45 19.97 14.74
C ARG A 27 14.72 20.32 16.20
N ARG A 28 15.14 21.56 16.48
CA ARG A 28 15.37 22.02 17.86
C ARG A 28 14.11 21.92 18.73
N ALA A 29 12.94 22.21 18.17
CA ALA A 29 11.68 22.05 18.87
C ALA A 29 11.41 20.59 19.26
N ALA A 30 11.71 19.63 18.39
CA ALA A 30 11.56 18.21 18.70
C ALA A 30 12.59 17.72 19.72
N GLU A 31 13.85 18.17 19.63
CA GLU A 31 14.90 17.82 20.59
C GLU A 31 14.61 18.37 22.00
N GLU A 32 14.05 19.59 22.08
CA GLU A 32 13.63 20.20 23.35
C GLU A 32 12.66 19.29 24.13
N ASP A 33 11.77 18.60 23.42
CA ASP A 33 10.71 17.77 23.96
C ASP A 33 10.88 16.27 23.62
N ARG A 34 12.13 15.82 23.42
CA ARG A 34 12.45 14.43 23.06
C ARG A 34 11.92 13.42 24.08
N SER A 35 11.98 13.74 25.38
CA SER A 35 11.42 12.89 26.45
C SER A 35 9.90 12.73 26.31
N SER A 36 9.18 13.81 26.02
CA SER A 36 7.73 13.77 25.84
C SER A 36 7.33 12.93 24.62
N ILE A 37 8.15 12.96 23.55
CA ILE A 37 7.96 12.11 22.38
C ILE A 37 8.19 10.63 22.75
N HIS A 38 9.27 10.33 23.47
CA HIS A 38 9.58 8.97 23.93
C HIS A 38 8.46 8.37 24.78
N ASP A 39 7.95 9.12 25.76
CA ASP A 39 6.90 8.64 26.67
C ASP A 39 5.60 8.29 25.92
N VAL A 40 5.31 9.02 24.84
CA VAL A 40 4.12 8.80 24.01
C VAL A 40 4.27 7.62 23.05
N LEU A 41 5.50 7.36 22.60
CA LEU A 41 5.81 6.23 21.73
C LEU A 41 6.12 4.94 22.49
N SER A 42 6.29 5.02 23.81
CA SER A 42 6.62 3.87 24.65
C SER A 42 5.66 2.70 24.40
N ASP A 43 6.22 1.49 24.37
CA ASP A 43 5.53 0.22 24.09
C ASP A 43 4.99 0.03 22.66
N ALA A 44 5.23 0.97 21.73
CA ALA A 44 4.82 0.79 20.35
C ALA A 44 5.69 -0.28 19.64
N ASN A 45 5.04 -1.29 19.05
CA ASN A 45 5.74 -2.26 18.19
C ASN A 45 6.01 -1.70 16.78
N MET A 46 5.16 -0.77 16.33
CA MET A 46 5.24 -0.13 15.03
C MET A 46 4.78 1.33 15.14
N VAL A 47 5.50 2.23 14.48
CA VAL A 47 5.22 3.67 14.50
C VAL A 47 5.14 4.18 13.06
N PHE A 48 3.99 4.76 12.71
CA PHE A 48 3.80 5.50 11.46
C PHE A 48 4.05 6.98 11.70
N ILE A 49 5.00 7.56 10.95
CA ILE A 49 5.32 8.98 11.00
C ILE A 49 4.87 9.60 9.69
N THR A 50 3.85 10.46 9.77
CA THR A 50 3.28 11.12 8.58
C THR A 50 3.35 12.63 8.65
N GLY A 51 3.54 13.27 7.50
CA GLY A 51 3.56 14.72 7.39
C GLY A 51 3.94 15.25 6.01
N GLY A 52 3.73 16.54 5.82
CA GLY A 52 4.16 17.25 4.62
C GLY A 52 5.58 17.80 4.77
N MET A 53 6.44 17.49 3.79
CA MET A 53 7.81 17.97 3.73
C MET A 53 7.89 19.37 3.08
N GLY A 54 8.97 20.08 3.38
CA GLY A 54 9.23 21.44 2.88
C GLY A 54 8.76 22.56 3.82
N GLY A 55 7.97 22.24 4.85
CA GLY A 55 7.68 23.13 5.98
C GLY A 55 8.83 23.22 6.98
N GLY A 56 8.58 23.81 8.15
CA GLY A 56 9.57 23.86 9.24
C GLY A 56 9.43 22.68 10.20
N THR A 57 8.25 22.54 10.82
CA THR A 57 8.01 21.50 11.83
C THR A 57 8.08 20.09 11.25
N GLY A 58 7.32 19.79 10.19
CA GLY A 58 7.31 18.45 9.58
C GLY A 58 8.70 18.01 9.13
N THR A 59 9.37 18.84 8.33
CA THR A 59 10.72 18.59 7.80
C THR A 59 11.77 18.40 8.90
N GLY A 60 11.74 19.22 9.96
CA GLY A 60 12.76 19.19 11.01
C GLY A 60 12.50 18.19 12.14
N ALA A 61 11.24 18.00 12.52
CA ALA A 61 10.86 17.15 13.65
C ALA A 61 10.74 15.68 13.27
N SER A 62 10.32 15.35 12.04
CA SER A 62 10.10 13.95 11.63
C SER A 62 11.34 13.06 11.82
N PRO A 63 12.57 13.49 11.44
CA PRO A 63 13.78 12.72 11.71
C PRO A 63 14.00 12.42 13.20
N VAL A 64 13.77 13.40 14.07
CA VAL A 64 13.96 13.23 15.53
C VAL A 64 12.93 12.25 16.09
N VAL A 65 11.66 12.35 15.66
CA VAL A 65 10.62 11.39 16.07
C VAL A 65 10.95 9.98 15.59
N ALA A 66 11.53 9.83 14.40
CA ALA A 66 11.95 8.55 13.84
C ALA A 66 13.09 7.92 14.64
N GLU A 67 14.11 8.70 14.97
CA GLU A 67 15.20 8.26 15.85
C GLU A 67 14.66 7.73 17.17
N VAL A 68 13.75 8.48 17.83
CA VAL A 68 13.14 8.03 19.10
C VAL A 68 12.34 6.74 18.92
N ALA A 69 11.57 6.61 17.84
CA ALA A 69 10.81 5.39 17.55
C ALA A 69 11.72 4.16 17.32
N ARG A 70 12.89 4.36 16.70
CA ARG A 70 13.89 3.29 16.53
C ARG A 70 14.63 2.97 17.82
N ASP A 71 14.93 3.96 18.65
CA ASP A 71 15.60 3.78 19.94
C ASP A 71 14.79 2.85 20.87
N ILE A 72 13.46 2.91 20.80
CA ILE A 72 12.56 2.01 21.55
C ILE A 72 12.33 0.65 20.87
N GLY A 73 12.92 0.43 19.69
CA GLY A 73 12.84 -0.83 18.94
C GLY A 73 11.61 -0.96 18.03
N ALA A 74 10.80 0.07 17.85
CA ALA A 74 9.59 0.01 17.02
C ALA A 74 9.93 -0.02 15.52
N LEU A 75 9.21 -0.84 14.74
CA LEU A 75 9.27 -0.76 13.27
C LEU A 75 8.78 0.62 12.83
N THR A 76 9.65 1.42 12.24
CA THR A 76 9.40 2.83 11.97
C THR A 76 9.16 3.07 10.48
N VAL A 77 7.94 3.48 10.13
CA VAL A 77 7.51 3.72 8.74
C VAL A 77 7.19 5.19 8.54
N GLY A 78 7.93 5.85 7.64
CA GLY A 78 7.67 7.22 7.21
C GLY A 78 6.73 7.27 6.01
N ILE A 79 5.66 8.06 6.08
CA ILE A 79 4.74 8.29 4.96
C ILE A 79 4.56 9.79 4.75
N VAL A 80 5.23 10.36 3.76
CA VAL A 80 5.40 11.82 3.65
C VAL A 80 5.06 12.34 2.26
N THR A 81 4.63 13.60 2.19
CA THR A 81 4.37 14.27 0.91
C THR A 81 5.45 15.28 0.55
N THR A 82 5.79 15.38 -0.75
CA THR A 82 6.56 16.52 -1.28
C THR A 82 5.62 17.63 -1.74
N PRO A 83 6.02 18.92 -1.66
CA PRO A 83 5.16 20.04 -2.02
C PRO A 83 4.83 20.05 -3.52
N PHE A 84 3.76 20.76 -3.89
CA PHE A 84 3.47 21.02 -5.31
C PHE A 84 4.52 21.95 -5.91
N LYS A 85 4.77 21.86 -7.23
CA LYS A 85 5.72 22.77 -7.90
C LYS A 85 5.34 24.24 -7.74
N PHE A 86 4.03 24.56 -7.68
CA PHE A 86 3.55 25.93 -7.49
C PHE A 86 3.88 26.53 -6.12
N GLU A 87 4.21 25.72 -5.11
CA GLU A 87 4.59 26.21 -3.77
C GLU A 87 6.02 26.76 -3.73
N GLY A 88 6.77 26.59 -4.83
CA GLY A 88 8.05 27.23 -5.09
C GLY A 88 9.28 26.34 -4.83
N PRO A 89 10.39 26.60 -5.54
CA PRO A 89 11.57 25.72 -5.54
C PRO A 89 12.26 25.64 -4.17
N LYS A 90 12.29 26.73 -3.41
CA LYS A 90 12.87 26.74 -2.05
C LYS A 90 12.16 25.77 -1.10
N ARG A 91 10.84 25.57 -1.29
CA ARG A 91 10.07 24.63 -0.46
C ARG A 91 10.37 23.19 -0.85
N MET A 92 10.54 22.93 -2.15
CA MET A 92 10.97 21.63 -2.67
C MET A 92 12.37 21.25 -2.17
N GLU A 93 13.34 22.17 -2.26
CA GLU A 93 14.72 21.92 -1.79
C GLU A 93 14.76 21.55 -0.29
N ARG A 94 13.96 22.24 0.53
CA ARG A 94 13.80 21.89 1.96
C ARG A 94 13.19 20.51 2.14
N ALA A 95 12.22 20.15 1.30
CA ALA A 95 11.57 18.84 1.36
C ALA A 95 12.55 17.71 1.03
N GLU A 96 13.32 17.86 -0.04
CA GLU A 96 14.34 16.89 -0.47
C GLU A 96 15.40 16.68 0.61
N ARG A 97 15.97 17.77 1.15
CA ARG A 97 16.93 17.69 2.27
C ARG A 97 16.33 17.04 3.51
N GLY A 98 15.08 17.34 3.85
CA GLY A 98 14.39 16.73 4.98
C GLY A 98 14.15 15.24 4.78
N ILE A 99 13.80 14.82 3.57
CA ILE A 99 13.61 13.42 3.19
C ILE A 99 14.91 12.63 3.31
N GLU A 100 16.03 13.18 2.87
CA GLU A 100 17.34 12.53 3.01
C GLU A 100 17.73 12.28 4.48
N GLU A 101 17.48 13.25 5.36
CA GLU A 101 17.74 13.07 6.79
C GLU A 101 16.73 12.10 7.42
N PHE A 102 15.46 12.21 7.07
CA PHE A 102 14.39 11.35 7.60
C PHE A 102 14.61 9.89 7.23
N LYS A 103 15.09 9.61 6.01
CA LYS A 103 15.42 8.28 5.50
C LYS A 103 16.45 7.54 6.37
N LYS A 104 17.34 8.25 7.06
CA LYS A 104 18.32 7.64 7.99
C LYS A 104 17.68 7.13 9.28
N GLY A 105 16.54 7.71 9.66
CA GLY A 105 15.82 7.44 10.90
C GLY A 105 14.63 6.50 10.75
N VAL A 106 14.27 6.05 9.54
CA VAL A 106 13.14 5.13 9.31
C VAL A 106 13.61 3.82 8.66
N ASP A 107 12.83 2.76 8.84
CA ASP A 107 13.08 1.47 8.20
C ASP A 107 12.53 1.43 6.76
N THR A 108 11.33 2.01 6.58
CA THR A 108 10.68 2.23 5.28
C THR A 108 10.30 3.69 5.12
N LEU A 109 10.56 4.27 3.95
CA LEU A 109 10.07 5.60 3.59
C LEU A 109 9.20 5.56 2.32
N ILE A 110 7.95 5.95 2.45
CA ILE A 110 7.01 6.16 1.34
C ILE A 110 6.92 7.66 1.08
N VAL A 111 7.39 8.08 -0.10
CA VAL A 111 7.35 9.48 -0.54
C VAL A 111 6.26 9.65 -1.58
N ILE A 112 5.26 10.48 -1.28
CA ILE A 112 4.12 10.76 -2.14
C ILE A 112 4.32 12.13 -2.78
N PRO A 113 4.53 12.22 -4.10
CA PRO A 113 4.70 13.51 -4.75
C PRO A 113 3.35 14.19 -4.94
N ASN A 114 3.12 15.34 -4.29
CA ASN A 114 1.84 16.05 -4.44
C ASN A 114 1.55 16.44 -5.90
N GLU A 115 2.60 16.66 -6.70
CA GLU A 115 2.46 16.90 -8.14
C GLU A 115 1.65 15.80 -8.86
N ARG A 116 1.73 14.54 -8.40
CA ARG A 116 0.97 13.43 -8.99
C ARG A 116 -0.51 13.50 -8.70
N LEU A 117 -0.90 14.17 -7.61
CA LEU A 117 -2.31 14.39 -7.29
C LEU A 117 -3.02 15.16 -8.40
N LEU A 118 -2.33 16.09 -9.08
CA LEU A 118 -2.90 16.86 -10.18
C LEU A 118 -3.30 16.00 -11.40
N THR A 119 -2.78 14.77 -11.51
CA THR A 119 -3.15 13.84 -12.58
C THR A 119 -4.43 13.06 -12.27
N ILE A 120 -4.75 12.93 -10.97
CA ILE A 120 -5.89 12.15 -10.46
C ILE A 120 -7.09 13.07 -10.19
N VAL A 121 -6.81 14.33 -9.84
CA VAL A 121 -7.82 15.30 -9.43
C VAL A 121 -8.43 16.02 -10.65
N PRO A 122 -9.78 16.13 -10.75
CA PRO A 122 -10.45 16.89 -11.80
C PRO A 122 -9.98 18.36 -11.84
N LYS A 123 -9.90 18.96 -13.03
CA LYS A 123 -9.34 20.31 -13.23
C LYS A 123 -10.13 21.41 -12.52
N GLU A 124 -11.41 21.16 -12.28
CA GLU A 124 -12.34 22.08 -11.65
C GLU A 124 -12.26 22.03 -10.12
N THR A 125 -11.43 21.14 -9.56
CA THR A 125 -11.33 20.93 -8.11
C THR A 125 -10.76 22.17 -7.42
N PRO A 126 -11.48 22.73 -6.43
CA PRO A 126 -10.98 23.84 -5.62
C PRO A 126 -9.71 23.49 -4.84
N LEU A 127 -8.83 24.47 -4.60
CA LEU A 127 -7.54 24.27 -3.93
C LEU A 127 -7.64 23.55 -2.57
N ASN A 128 -8.66 23.90 -1.76
CA ASN A 128 -8.89 23.27 -0.47
C ASN A 128 -9.30 21.79 -0.58
N GLN A 129 -9.99 21.41 -1.66
CA GLN A 129 -10.27 20.01 -1.96
C GLN A 129 -9.03 19.30 -2.48
N GLY A 130 -8.16 19.98 -3.25
CA GLY A 130 -6.88 19.43 -3.71
C GLY A 130 -5.99 18.92 -2.57
N PHE A 131 -5.87 19.66 -1.46
CA PHE A 131 -5.13 19.19 -0.28
C PHE A 131 -5.79 17.99 0.41
N ARG A 132 -7.12 17.88 0.37
CA ARG A 132 -7.82 16.72 0.93
C ARG A 132 -7.47 15.43 0.20
N TYR A 133 -7.20 15.48 -1.10
CA TYR A 133 -6.71 14.30 -1.83
C TYR A 133 -5.33 13.83 -1.33
N ALA A 134 -4.45 14.76 -0.96
CA ALA A 134 -3.17 14.41 -0.34
C ALA A 134 -3.39 13.69 1.00
N ASP A 135 -4.29 14.22 1.84
CA ASP A 135 -4.66 13.62 3.12
C ASP A 135 -5.29 12.22 2.93
N GLU A 136 -6.14 12.06 1.92
CA GLU A 136 -6.78 10.77 1.60
C GLU A 136 -5.78 9.72 1.15
N ILE A 137 -4.73 10.10 0.40
CA ILE A 137 -3.67 9.19 0.00
C ILE A 137 -2.77 8.82 1.20
N LEU A 138 -2.41 9.79 2.04
CA LEU A 138 -1.68 9.51 3.30
C LEU A 138 -2.48 8.56 4.21
N PHE A 139 -3.79 8.79 4.31
CA PHE A 139 -4.70 7.92 5.05
C PHE A 139 -4.76 6.53 4.44
N SER A 140 -4.91 6.42 3.12
CA SER A 140 -4.98 5.13 2.41
C SER A 140 -3.67 4.35 2.53
N ALA A 141 -2.53 5.03 2.52
CA ALA A 141 -1.21 4.44 2.77
C ALA A 141 -1.10 3.81 4.15
N THR A 142 -1.45 4.60 5.16
CA THR A 142 -1.40 4.16 6.56
C THR A 142 -2.39 3.02 6.81
N ARG A 143 -3.63 3.17 6.32
CA ARG A 143 -4.68 2.17 6.44
C ARG A 143 -4.30 0.87 5.72
N GLY A 144 -3.72 0.96 4.52
CA GLY A 144 -3.34 -0.19 3.71
C GLY A 144 -2.37 -1.14 4.42
N ILE A 145 -1.47 -0.61 5.26
CA ILE A 145 -0.54 -1.40 6.07
C ILE A 145 -1.17 -1.80 7.40
N SER A 146 -1.85 -0.87 8.07
CA SER A 146 -2.45 -1.11 9.38
C SER A 146 -3.56 -2.17 9.34
N ASP A 147 -4.39 -2.18 8.31
CA ASP A 147 -5.50 -3.13 8.16
C ASP A 147 -4.99 -4.57 8.04
N LEU A 148 -3.83 -4.79 7.43
CA LEU A 148 -3.19 -6.11 7.34
C LEU A 148 -2.74 -6.70 8.68
N ILE A 149 -2.51 -5.85 9.67
CA ILE A 149 -2.01 -6.23 10.99
C ILE A 149 -3.17 -6.33 11.98
N THR A 150 -4.07 -5.35 11.93
CA THR A 150 -5.08 -5.13 12.98
C THR A 150 -6.41 -5.80 12.71
N ILE A 151 -6.76 -6.01 11.43
CA ILE A 151 -8.02 -6.61 11.05
C ILE A 151 -7.76 -8.08 10.72
N PRO A 152 -8.43 -9.03 11.40
CA PRO A 152 -8.35 -10.43 11.04
C PRO A 152 -8.77 -10.63 9.58
N GLY A 153 -7.81 -10.94 8.72
CA GLY A 153 -8.04 -11.21 7.31
C GLY A 153 -8.47 -12.66 7.05
N LEU A 154 -9.02 -12.92 5.86
CA LEU A 154 -9.17 -14.27 5.32
C LEU A 154 -7.80 -14.91 5.07
N ILE A 155 -6.84 -14.09 4.65
CA ILE A 155 -5.43 -14.42 4.54
C ILE A 155 -4.73 -13.49 5.52
N ASN A 156 -4.47 -14.02 6.72
CA ASN A 156 -3.81 -13.26 7.77
C ASN A 156 -2.29 -13.34 7.58
N LEU A 157 -1.64 -12.18 7.64
CA LEU A 157 -0.20 -12.07 7.66
C LEU A 157 0.26 -12.00 9.11
N ASP A 158 1.44 -12.54 9.41
CA ASP A 158 2.04 -12.29 10.70
C ASP A 158 2.83 -10.96 10.67
N PHE A 159 2.95 -10.33 11.84
CA PHE A 159 3.69 -9.07 11.97
C PHE A 159 5.17 -9.25 11.60
N ALA A 160 5.73 -10.45 11.78
CA ALA A 160 7.12 -10.74 11.48
C ALA A 160 7.42 -10.68 9.98
N ASP A 161 6.53 -11.21 9.13
CA ASP A 161 6.62 -11.17 7.68
C ASP A 161 6.60 -9.71 7.18
N ILE A 162 5.72 -8.87 7.76
CA ILE A 162 5.67 -7.43 7.46
C ILE A 162 6.97 -6.74 7.89
N CYS A 163 7.45 -7.02 9.11
CA CYS A 163 8.73 -6.51 9.58
C CYS A 163 9.87 -6.88 8.61
N THR A 164 9.94 -8.12 8.14
CA THR A 164 11.02 -8.58 7.24
C THR A 164 11.02 -7.83 5.91
N VAL A 165 9.85 -7.55 5.33
CA VAL A 165 9.78 -6.82 4.05
C VAL A 165 9.99 -5.32 4.22
N MET A 166 9.63 -4.76 5.38
CA MET A 166 9.71 -3.32 5.65
C MET A 166 11.01 -2.88 6.36
N SER A 167 11.76 -3.78 6.99
CA SER A 167 12.99 -3.43 7.72
C SER A 167 14.17 -3.05 6.82
N GLU A 168 14.18 -3.55 5.57
CA GLU A 168 15.28 -3.33 4.61
C GLU A 168 14.80 -2.69 3.29
N ALA A 169 13.61 -2.11 3.33
CA ALA A 169 12.89 -1.58 2.18
C ALA A 169 13.55 -0.32 1.60
N GLY A 170 13.98 0.60 2.47
CA GLY A 170 14.42 1.93 2.05
C GLY A 170 13.30 2.69 1.34
N ASP A 171 13.59 3.21 0.13
CA ASP A 171 12.60 3.92 -0.67
C ASP A 171 11.52 2.94 -1.16
N SER A 172 10.27 3.33 -0.93
CA SER A 172 9.12 2.52 -1.28
C SER A 172 8.07 3.35 -1.99
N LEU A 173 7.29 2.69 -2.84
CA LEU A 173 6.23 3.32 -3.60
C LEU A 173 4.92 2.60 -3.36
N MET A 174 3.83 3.34 -3.57
CA MET A 174 2.49 2.86 -3.31
C MET A 174 1.58 3.10 -4.51
N GLY A 175 0.80 2.07 -4.87
CA GLY A 175 -0.31 2.18 -5.80
C GLY A 175 -1.61 1.78 -5.14
N THR A 176 -2.68 2.51 -5.42
CA THR A 176 -4.03 2.22 -4.92
C THR A 176 -5.04 2.19 -6.04
N SER A 177 -6.02 1.31 -5.94
CA SER A 177 -7.20 1.29 -6.79
C SER A 177 -8.44 0.90 -5.99
N ALA A 178 -9.60 1.35 -6.48
CA ALA A 178 -10.91 0.92 -6.03
C ALA A 178 -11.77 0.69 -7.27
N VAL A 179 -12.28 -0.52 -7.45
CA VAL A 179 -13.05 -0.90 -8.64
C VAL A 179 -14.28 -1.69 -8.25
N SER A 180 -15.41 -1.32 -8.85
CA SER A 180 -16.68 -2.04 -8.73
C SER A 180 -17.07 -2.75 -10.02
N GLY A 181 -17.96 -3.73 -9.89
CA GLY A 181 -18.60 -4.44 -11.01
C GLY A 181 -17.86 -5.68 -11.48
N GLU A 182 -18.13 -6.11 -12.72
CA GLU A 182 -17.51 -7.30 -13.30
C GLU A 182 -16.00 -7.13 -13.50
N ASN A 183 -15.27 -8.25 -13.37
CA ASN A 183 -13.81 -8.29 -13.46
C ASN A 183 -13.11 -7.28 -12.53
N ARG A 184 -13.75 -6.94 -11.40
CA ARG A 184 -13.21 -5.98 -10.42
C ARG A 184 -11.81 -6.35 -9.93
N ALA A 185 -11.54 -7.64 -9.73
CA ALA A 185 -10.25 -8.13 -9.25
C ALA A 185 -9.12 -7.79 -10.21
N ARG A 186 -9.25 -8.26 -11.46
CA ARG A 186 -8.31 -7.93 -12.54
C ARG A 186 -8.15 -6.44 -12.76
N ARG A 187 -9.26 -5.71 -12.89
CA ARG A 187 -9.23 -4.26 -13.15
C ARG A 187 -8.61 -3.49 -12.00
N ALA A 188 -8.91 -3.86 -10.75
CA ALA A 188 -8.30 -3.26 -9.57
C ALA A 188 -6.80 -3.54 -9.54
N ALA A 189 -6.36 -4.76 -9.85
CA ALA A 189 -4.94 -5.10 -9.90
C ALA A 189 -4.21 -4.28 -10.97
N GLU A 190 -4.73 -4.24 -12.20
CA GLU A 190 -4.17 -3.47 -13.32
C GLU A 190 -4.11 -1.96 -13.02
N LEU A 191 -5.13 -1.40 -12.35
CA LEU A 191 -5.13 0.01 -11.96
C LEU A 191 -4.19 0.31 -10.80
N ALA A 192 -4.03 -0.62 -9.85
CA ALA A 192 -3.13 -0.44 -8.72
C ALA A 192 -1.67 -0.39 -9.19
N ILE A 193 -1.25 -1.29 -10.08
CA ILE A 193 0.12 -1.32 -10.64
C ILE A 193 0.39 -0.16 -11.61
N ARG A 194 -0.65 0.40 -12.24
CA ARG A 194 -0.57 1.58 -13.13
C ARG A 194 -0.91 2.90 -12.42
N SER A 195 -0.96 2.90 -11.10
CA SER A 195 -1.31 4.09 -10.34
C SER A 195 -0.33 5.24 -10.66
N PRO A 196 -0.81 6.49 -10.84
CA PRO A 196 0.07 7.65 -11.06
C PRO A 196 1.09 7.90 -9.93
N LEU A 197 0.84 7.30 -8.76
CA LEU A 197 1.75 7.32 -7.61
C LEU A 197 2.98 6.40 -7.80
N LEU A 198 2.94 5.48 -8.77
CA LEU A 198 4.03 4.58 -9.18
C LEU A 198 4.78 5.07 -10.44
N GLU A 199 4.30 6.14 -11.09
CA GLU A 199 4.76 6.51 -12.44
C GLU A 199 6.22 6.99 -12.44
N ASN A 200 7.03 6.40 -13.35
CA ASN A 200 8.51 6.48 -13.51
C ASN A 200 9.33 5.41 -12.77
N VAL A 201 8.73 4.55 -11.96
CA VAL A 201 9.41 3.41 -11.35
C VAL A 201 8.53 2.18 -11.52
N SER A 202 8.95 1.26 -12.38
CA SER A 202 8.26 -0.01 -12.51
C SER A 202 8.36 -0.77 -11.19
N ILE A 203 7.28 -1.46 -10.81
CA ILE A 203 7.35 -2.44 -9.72
C ILE A 203 8.21 -3.66 -10.10
N SER A 204 8.58 -3.78 -11.37
CA SER A 204 9.55 -4.77 -11.85
C SER A 204 10.90 -4.56 -11.16
N GLY A 205 11.36 -5.59 -10.47
CA GLY A 205 12.62 -5.56 -9.71
C GLY A 205 12.48 -5.12 -8.25
N ALA A 206 11.25 -4.91 -7.75
CA ALA A 206 11.01 -4.80 -6.32
C ALA A 206 11.47 -6.08 -5.60
N ARG A 207 12.20 -5.94 -4.49
CA ARG A 207 12.63 -7.09 -3.68
C ARG A 207 11.49 -7.63 -2.82
N GLY A 208 10.64 -6.73 -2.34
CA GLY A 208 9.45 -7.05 -1.56
C GLY A 208 8.22 -6.34 -2.11
N LEU A 209 7.08 -7.02 -2.03
CA LEU A 209 5.80 -6.48 -2.44
C LEU A 209 4.76 -6.80 -1.36
N LEU A 210 4.16 -5.76 -0.79
CA LEU A 210 3.07 -5.90 0.16
C LEU A 210 1.77 -5.53 -0.56
N VAL A 211 0.84 -6.47 -0.61
CA VAL A 211 -0.44 -6.32 -1.29
C VAL A 211 -1.56 -6.51 -0.29
N ASN A 212 -2.36 -5.46 -0.09
CA ASN A 212 -3.60 -5.53 0.67
C ASN A 212 -4.78 -5.52 -0.29
N ILE A 213 -5.59 -6.57 -0.23
CA ILE A 213 -6.86 -6.68 -0.96
C ILE A 213 -7.99 -6.54 0.05
N THR A 214 -8.82 -5.51 -0.13
CA THR A 214 -10.02 -5.29 0.69
C THR A 214 -11.25 -5.41 -0.18
N GLY A 215 -12.19 -6.26 0.21
CA GLY A 215 -13.45 -6.45 -0.51
C GLY A 215 -14.62 -6.66 0.43
N GLY A 216 -15.84 -6.64 -0.13
CA GLY A 216 -17.05 -6.98 0.61
C GLY A 216 -17.14 -8.48 0.95
N PRO A 217 -18.20 -8.89 1.68
CA PRO A 217 -18.48 -10.31 1.96
C PRO A 217 -18.68 -11.17 0.70
N ASP A 218 -18.91 -10.54 -0.44
CA ASP A 218 -19.05 -11.14 -1.76
C ASP A 218 -17.70 -11.36 -2.47
N MET A 219 -16.57 -11.01 -1.84
CA MET A 219 -15.22 -11.29 -2.35
C MET A 219 -14.93 -12.79 -2.32
N THR A 220 -14.48 -13.32 -3.45
CA THR A 220 -14.19 -14.76 -3.61
C THR A 220 -12.70 -15.05 -3.59
N LEU A 221 -12.34 -16.31 -3.36
CA LEU A 221 -10.94 -16.76 -3.49
C LEU A 221 -10.41 -16.58 -4.92
N HIS A 222 -11.28 -16.71 -5.93
CA HIS A 222 -10.89 -16.47 -7.33
C HIS A 222 -10.51 -15.01 -7.58
N ASP A 223 -11.26 -14.06 -7.00
CA ASP A 223 -10.94 -12.64 -7.09
C ASP A 223 -9.53 -12.37 -6.52
N VAL A 224 -9.25 -12.88 -5.32
CA VAL A 224 -7.95 -12.73 -4.63
C VAL A 224 -6.82 -13.37 -5.45
N SER A 225 -7.04 -14.59 -5.95
CA SER A 225 -6.05 -15.33 -6.74
C SER A 225 -5.73 -14.64 -8.08
N GLU A 226 -6.74 -14.11 -8.76
CA GLU A 226 -6.58 -13.41 -10.04
C GLU A 226 -5.78 -12.11 -9.83
N ALA A 227 -6.16 -11.31 -8.85
CA ALA A 227 -5.47 -10.07 -8.51
C ALA A 227 -4.00 -10.31 -8.13
N ALA A 228 -3.73 -11.30 -7.26
CA ALA A 228 -2.38 -11.65 -6.84
C ALA A 228 -1.50 -12.12 -8.01
N SER A 229 -2.06 -12.91 -8.93
CA SER A 229 -1.33 -13.44 -10.10
C SER A 229 -0.90 -12.32 -11.04
N ILE A 230 -1.76 -11.33 -11.29
CA ILE A 230 -1.46 -10.17 -12.14
C ILE A 230 -0.33 -9.34 -11.52
N ILE A 231 -0.42 -9.08 -10.21
CA ILE A 231 0.56 -8.26 -9.50
C ILE A 231 1.93 -8.96 -9.45
N GLN A 232 1.96 -10.28 -9.19
CA GLN A 232 3.19 -11.06 -9.20
C GLN A 232 3.85 -11.11 -10.59
N ALA A 233 3.04 -11.25 -11.65
CA ALA A 233 3.55 -11.29 -13.02
C ALA A 233 4.28 -10.00 -13.42
N GLU A 234 3.78 -8.84 -12.96
CA GLU A 234 4.39 -7.53 -13.23
C GLU A 234 5.66 -7.31 -12.38
N ALA A 235 5.66 -7.71 -11.11
CA ALA A 235 6.82 -7.55 -10.22
C ALA A 235 8.00 -8.48 -10.60
N GLY A 236 7.70 -9.66 -11.12
CA GLY A 236 8.66 -10.68 -11.52
C GLY A 236 8.80 -11.84 -10.51
N PRO A 237 9.45 -12.95 -10.91
CA PRO A 237 9.46 -14.19 -10.13
C PRO A 237 10.32 -14.15 -8.86
N ASN A 238 11.22 -13.16 -8.75
CA ASN A 238 12.13 -13.02 -7.61
C ASN A 238 11.60 -12.09 -6.51
N ALA A 239 10.46 -11.43 -6.72
CA ALA A 239 9.86 -10.53 -5.74
C ALA A 239 9.19 -11.33 -4.62
N ASN A 240 9.52 -11.03 -3.36
CA ASN A 240 8.83 -11.62 -2.21
C ASN A 240 7.45 -10.96 -2.04
N LEU A 241 6.39 -11.67 -2.45
CA LEU A 241 5.01 -11.20 -2.34
C LEU A 241 4.40 -11.59 -0.99
N ILE A 242 4.05 -10.56 -0.23
CA ILE A 242 3.23 -10.63 0.98
C ILE A 242 1.81 -10.20 0.61
N LEU A 243 0.88 -11.16 0.64
CA LEU A 243 -0.52 -10.94 0.29
C LEU A 243 -1.39 -11.03 1.53
N GLY A 244 -2.17 -9.98 1.80
CA GLY A 244 -3.25 -10.01 2.78
C GLY A 244 -4.59 -9.69 2.15
N ALA A 245 -5.63 -10.33 2.68
CA ALA A 245 -7.00 -10.18 2.20
C ALA A 245 -7.95 -9.93 3.36
N VAL A 246 -8.64 -8.79 3.34
CA VAL A 246 -9.55 -8.32 4.39
C VAL A 246 -10.97 -8.22 3.84
N ILE A 247 -11.94 -8.73 4.61
CA ILE A 247 -13.36 -8.50 4.34
C ILE A 247 -13.83 -7.28 5.14
N ASP A 248 -14.31 -6.27 4.44
CA ASP A 248 -14.96 -5.09 5.00
C ASP A 248 -16.47 -5.15 4.73
N ASN A 249 -17.27 -5.32 5.79
CA ASN A 249 -18.73 -5.46 5.69
C ASN A 249 -19.43 -4.18 5.20
N GLU A 250 -18.77 -3.03 5.25
CA GLU A 250 -19.32 -1.77 4.74
C GLU A 250 -19.19 -1.64 3.21
N ILE A 251 -18.27 -2.40 2.61
CA ILE A 251 -18.02 -2.41 1.18
C ILE A 251 -18.98 -3.38 0.48
N LYS A 252 -19.61 -2.93 -0.61
CA LYS A 252 -20.52 -3.76 -1.42
C LYS A 252 -20.10 -3.71 -2.87
N ASN A 253 -19.85 -4.87 -3.47
CA ASN A 253 -19.53 -5.02 -4.88
C ASN A 253 -18.32 -4.19 -5.37
N GLU A 254 -17.42 -3.83 -4.46
CA GLU A 254 -16.19 -3.08 -4.72
C GLU A 254 -15.00 -3.87 -4.18
N MET A 255 -13.90 -3.83 -4.91
CA MET A 255 -12.61 -4.34 -4.48
C MET A 255 -11.59 -3.20 -4.49
N ARG A 256 -10.90 -3.03 -3.36
CA ARG A 256 -9.81 -2.09 -3.18
C ARG A 256 -8.50 -2.87 -3.10
N ILE A 257 -7.51 -2.43 -3.88
CA ILE A 257 -6.19 -3.03 -3.86
C ILE A 257 -5.18 -1.94 -3.57
N THR A 258 -4.35 -2.19 -2.56
CA THR A 258 -3.19 -1.38 -2.24
C THR A 258 -1.94 -2.22 -2.46
N VAL A 259 -1.01 -1.71 -3.27
CA VAL A 259 0.28 -2.34 -3.54
C VAL A 259 1.37 -1.43 -3.02
N ILE A 260 2.28 -1.96 -2.22
CA ILE A 260 3.45 -1.27 -1.71
C ILE A 260 4.69 -2.03 -2.17
N ALA A 261 5.47 -1.41 -3.04
CA ALA A 261 6.70 -1.98 -3.56
C ALA A 261 7.89 -1.45 -2.77
N THR A 262 8.71 -2.37 -2.26
CA THR A 262 9.89 -2.07 -1.44
C THR A 262 11.18 -2.57 -2.08
N GLY A 263 12.31 -1.95 -1.74
CA GLY A 263 13.63 -2.41 -2.19
C GLY A 263 13.89 -2.16 -3.67
N LEU A 264 13.34 -1.08 -4.24
CA LEU A 264 13.48 -0.66 -5.65
C LEU A 264 14.87 -0.07 -5.98
N SER A 265 15.69 0.24 -4.97
CA SER A 265 17.08 0.66 -5.16
C SER A 265 18.07 -0.48 -4.89
N PRO A 266 19.14 -0.61 -5.71
CA PRO A 266 20.15 -1.68 -5.58
C PRO A 266 21.13 -1.49 -4.43
N ALA A 267 20.99 -0.42 -3.63
CA ALA A 267 21.80 -0.23 -2.43
C ALA A 267 21.12 -0.95 -1.24
N PRO A 268 21.66 -2.07 -0.75
CA PRO A 268 21.22 -2.63 0.52
C PRO A 268 21.56 -1.62 1.61
N MET A 269 20.55 -0.95 2.18
CA MET A 269 20.72 -0.31 3.47
C MET A 269 20.62 -1.40 4.52
N HIS A 270 21.77 -2.00 4.89
CA HIS A 270 21.84 -2.87 6.06
C HIS A 270 21.75 -2.01 7.32
N PHE A 271 20.55 -1.63 7.69
CA PHE A 271 20.30 -1.15 9.04
C PHE A 271 19.94 -2.35 9.91
N HIS A 272 20.85 -2.74 10.81
CA HIS A 272 20.47 -3.58 11.94
C HIS A 272 19.49 -2.79 12.80
N HIS A 273 18.21 -3.15 12.74
CA HIS A 273 17.22 -2.52 13.60
C HIS A 273 17.39 -3.06 15.03
N PRO A 274 17.64 -2.19 16.03
CA PRO A 274 18.07 -2.61 17.37
C PRO A 274 17.01 -3.44 18.12
N GLY A 275 15.73 -3.39 17.71
CA GLY A 275 14.63 -4.12 18.35
C GLY A 275 13.99 -5.25 17.55
N LEU A 276 14.32 -5.41 16.26
CA LEU A 276 13.73 -6.46 15.41
C LEU A 276 14.74 -7.58 15.26
N HIS A 277 14.62 -8.58 16.13
CA HIS A 277 15.41 -9.79 16.02
C HIS A 277 14.79 -10.70 14.95
N PHE A 278 15.30 -10.58 13.71
CA PHE A 278 15.01 -11.57 12.70
C PHE A 278 15.76 -12.86 13.04
N PRO A 279 15.09 -14.01 13.06
CA PRO A 279 15.80 -15.26 13.16
C PRO A 279 16.69 -15.40 11.92
N ASP A 280 17.99 -15.53 12.16
CA ASP A 280 18.97 -15.76 11.10
C ASP A 280 18.52 -16.95 10.24
N ALA A 281 18.45 -16.79 8.92
CA ALA A 281 18.08 -17.89 8.01
C ALA A 281 19.09 -19.07 8.07
N ASN A 282 20.26 -18.84 8.66
CA ASN A 282 21.29 -19.83 8.94
C ASN A 282 21.26 -20.37 10.38
N ASN A 283 20.32 -19.91 11.23
CA ASN A 283 20.25 -20.35 12.61
C ASN A 283 19.57 -21.71 12.69
N THR A 284 20.34 -22.73 13.06
CA THR A 284 19.89 -24.12 13.28
C THR A 284 19.00 -24.30 14.52
N HIS A 285 18.54 -23.20 15.12
CA HIS A 285 17.75 -23.17 16.36
C HIS A 285 16.30 -23.66 16.22
N TYR A 286 15.81 -23.89 15.01
CA TYR A 286 14.46 -24.42 14.78
C TYR A 286 14.35 -25.95 14.83
N ARG A 287 15.42 -26.65 15.24
CA ARG A 287 15.33 -28.08 15.54
C ARG A 287 14.42 -28.31 16.76
N GLY A 288 13.13 -28.51 16.50
CA GLY A 288 12.13 -28.92 17.48
C GLY A 288 11.04 -27.90 17.83
N ALA A 289 10.98 -26.73 17.17
CA ALA A 289 9.87 -25.79 17.32
C ALA A 289 8.61 -26.29 16.58
N ASP A 290 7.41 -25.93 17.03
CA ASP A 290 6.16 -26.25 16.30
C ASP A 290 6.20 -25.52 14.94
N ARG A 291 5.78 -26.19 13.86
CA ARG A 291 5.80 -25.65 12.49
C ARG A 291 5.08 -24.30 12.36
N ARG A 292 4.15 -23.99 13.26
CA ARG A 292 3.42 -22.72 13.30
C ARG A 292 4.25 -21.54 13.82
N GLU A 293 5.34 -21.80 14.54
CA GLU A 293 6.23 -20.80 15.15
C GLU A 293 7.41 -20.40 14.24
N ILE A 294 7.56 -21.10 13.12
CA ILE A 294 8.60 -20.85 12.11
C ILE A 294 8.03 -19.86 11.08
N PRO A 295 8.66 -18.70 10.79
CA PRO A 295 8.15 -17.74 9.80
C PRO A 295 7.89 -18.36 8.41
N ALA A 296 6.89 -17.84 7.69
CA ALA A 296 6.44 -18.41 6.41
C ALA A 296 7.57 -18.51 5.37
N VAL A 297 8.44 -17.50 5.34
CA VAL A 297 9.63 -17.44 4.49
C VAL A 297 10.60 -18.61 4.73
N VAL A 298 10.77 -19.01 5.99
CA VAL A 298 11.65 -20.12 6.38
C VAL A 298 10.97 -21.45 6.03
N ARG A 299 9.66 -21.56 6.26
CA ARG A 299 8.88 -22.75 5.87
C ARG A 299 8.93 -23.02 4.36
N MET A 300 8.80 -21.98 3.54
CA MET A 300 8.89 -22.12 2.08
C MET A 300 10.30 -22.48 1.59
N GLY A 301 11.34 -21.97 2.25
CA GLY A 301 12.72 -22.35 1.97
C GLY A 301 13.02 -23.82 2.27
N GLU A 302 12.47 -24.36 3.36
CA GLU A 302 12.59 -25.78 3.73
C GLU A 302 11.83 -26.69 2.77
N ILE A 303 10.60 -26.33 2.40
CA ILE A 303 9.79 -27.09 1.42
C ILE A 303 10.49 -27.16 0.06
N SER A 304 11.11 -26.06 -0.39
CA SER A 304 11.86 -26.03 -1.65
C SER A 304 13.12 -26.92 -1.60
N LYS A 305 13.80 -26.99 -0.45
CA LYS A 305 14.94 -27.91 -0.23
C LYS A 305 14.51 -29.37 -0.09
N GLU A 306 13.35 -29.66 0.52
CA GLU A 306 12.77 -31.01 0.56
C GLU A 306 12.38 -31.48 -0.84
N LEU A 307 11.72 -30.63 -1.63
CA LEU A 307 11.33 -30.95 -3.02
C LEU A 307 12.55 -31.20 -3.93
N GLN A 308 13.68 -30.51 -3.70
CA GLN A 308 14.93 -30.74 -4.43
C GLN A 308 15.66 -32.03 -4.00
N ASN A 309 15.47 -32.47 -2.75
CA ASN A 309 16.15 -33.65 -2.18
C ASN A 309 15.27 -34.91 -2.14
N THR A 310 14.01 -34.82 -2.57
CA THR A 310 13.14 -36.00 -2.66
C THR A 310 13.46 -36.75 -3.96
N PRO A 311 13.96 -38.00 -3.91
CA PRO A 311 14.04 -38.82 -5.11
C PRO A 311 12.62 -39.01 -5.64
N ALA A 312 12.40 -38.89 -6.95
CA ALA A 312 11.14 -39.24 -7.59
C ALA A 312 10.83 -40.73 -7.35
N GLN A 313 10.24 -41.06 -6.21
CA GLN A 313 9.70 -42.39 -5.94
C GLN A 313 8.42 -42.51 -6.75
N GLY A 314 8.53 -43.27 -7.83
CA GLY A 314 7.47 -43.54 -8.77
C GLY A 314 6.22 -44.06 -8.09
N TYR A 315 5.11 -43.36 -8.28
CA TYR A 315 3.81 -43.98 -8.26
C TYR A 315 3.71 -44.88 -9.49
N GLY A 316 3.87 -46.19 -9.27
CA GLY A 316 3.65 -47.21 -10.28
C GLY A 316 2.17 -47.27 -10.66
N PHE A 317 1.83 -46.71 -11.82
CA PHE A 317 0.63 -47.12 -12.53
C PHE A 317 0.91 -48.47 -13.20
N GLN A 318 0.27 -49.52 -12.70
CA GLN A 318 0.29 -50.83 -13.35
C GLN A 318 -0.33 -50.73 -14.75
N ASN A 319 0.34 -51.39 -15.69
CA ASN A 319 0.02 -51.47 -17.10
C ASN A 319 -1.44 -51.87 -17.37
N SER A 320 -2.11 -51.09 -18.22
CA SER A 320 -3.04 -51.63 -19.23
C SER A 320 -2.69 -51.01 -20.58
N LYS A 321 -1.61 -51.52 -21.19
CA LYS A 321 -1.38 -51.46 -22.64
C LYS A 321 -2.40 -52.38 -23.28
N ASP A 322 -3.56 -51.84 -23.64
CA ASP A 322 -4.39 -52.36 -24.72
C ASP A 322 -5.36 -51.25 -25.16
N ARG A 323 -4.85 -50.36 -26.00
CA ARG A 323 -5.52 -49.92 -27.23
C ARG A 323 -4.68 -48.89 -28.00
N PHE A 324 -4.51 -49.21 -29.28
CA PHE A 324 -4.03 -48.41 -30.41
C PHE A 324 -2.52 -48.20 -30.60
N ARG A 325 -1.98 -49.03 -31.50
CA ARG A 325 -0.79 -48.78 -32.30
C ARG A 325 -1.19 -48.17 -33.65
N ILE A 326 -0.52 -47.06 -33.97
CA ILE A 326 0.05 -46.64 -35.27
C ILE A 326 -0.91 -46.15 -36.37
N SER A 327 -0.76 -44.87 -36.75
CA SER A 327 -0.28 -44.48 -38.08
C SER A 327 0.17 -43.01 -38.11
N THR A 328 1.44 -42.82 -38.47
CA THR A 328 1.96 -41.62 -39.13
C THR A 328 1.11 -41.33 -40.36
N ASP A 329 0.52 -40.13 -40.43
CA ASP A 329 0.16 -39.40 -41.65
C ASP A 329 -0.50 -38.07 -41.23
N ASN A 330 0.13 -36.94 -41.57
CA ASN A 330 -0.50 -35.69 -42.05
C ASN A 330 0.40 -34.46 -41.88
N GLU A 331 1.29 -34.24 -42.85
CA GLU A 331 1.87 -32.93 -43.19
C GLU A 331 0.87 -32.03 -43.97
N GLU A 332 -0.42 -32.37 -44.04
CA GLU A 332 -1.44 -31.59 -44.76
C GLU A 332 -2.35 -30.72 -43.86
N ASN A 333 -2.20 -30.76 -42.53
CA ASN A 333 -3.07 -29.99 -41.61
C ASN A 333 -2.56 -28.58 -41.25
N GLU A 334 -1.29 -28.24 -41.53
CA GLU A 334 -0.75 -26.90 -41.21
C GLU A 334 -1.05 -25.84 -42.28
N LYS A 335 -1.38 -26.22 -43.52
CA LYS A 335 -1.73 -25.24 -44.57
C LYS A 335 -3.22 -24.87 -44.63
N ARG A 336 -4.08 -25.59 -43.91
CA ARG A 336 -5.55 -25.38 -43.93
C ARG A 336 -6.06 -24.46 -42.81
N ASN A 337 -5.24 -24.20 -41.78
CA ASN A 337 -5.58 -23.30 -40.67
C ASN A 337 -5.25 -21.82 -40.94
N GLU A 338 -4.30 -21.50 -41.82
CA GLU A 338 -3.98 -20.10 -42.17
C GLU A 338 -5.01 -19.44 -43.10
N GLU A 339 -5.76 -20.22 -43.88
CA GLU A 339 -6.76 -19.69 -44.82
C GLU A 339 -8.12 -19.38 -44.13
N ASN A 340 -8.44 -20.06 -43.03
CA ASN A 340 -9.64 -19.80 -42.25
C ASN A 340 -9.52 -18.59 -41.32
N SER A 341 -8.31 -18.23 -40.89
CA SER A 341 -8.09 -17.02 -40.07
C SER A 341 -8.20 -15.71 -40.85
N ARG A 342 -8.03 -15.72 -42.19
CA ARG A 342 -8.17 -14.52 -43.03
C ARG A 342 -9.61 -14.18 -43.44
N LYS A 343 -10.54 -15.14 -43.45
CA LYS A 343 -11.95 -14.91 -43.82
C LYS A 343 -12.84 -14.45 -42.66
N GLY A 344 -12.40 -14.59 -41.41
CA GLY A 344 -13.14 -14.13 -40.23
C GLY A 344 -13.01 -12.62 -39.93
N LEU A 345 -11.96 -11.97 -40.44
CA LEU A 345 -11.66 -10.56 -40.15
C LEU A 345 -12.34 -9.56 -41.09
N SER A 346 -12.94 -10.01 -42.21
CA SER A 346 -13.61 -9.12 -43.17
C SER A 346 -15.11 -8.91 -42.90
N ASN A 347 -15.73 -9.71 -42.02
CA ASN A 347 -17.17 -9.63 -41.74
C ASN A 347 -17.51 -8.87 -40.45
N LEU A 348 -16.54 -8.64 -39.55
CA LEU A 348 -16.74 -7.91 -38.29
C LEU A 348 -16.67 -6.39 -38.44
N SER A 349 -16.10 -5.88 -39.54
CA SER A 349 -15.95 -4.44 -39.79
C SER A 349 -17.19 -3.79 -40.40
N ALA A 350 -18.19 -4.55 -40.86
CA ALA A 350 -19.42 -4.01 -41.47
C ALA A 350 -20.59 -3.88 -40.47
N GLU A 351 -20.68 -4.71 -39.42
CA GLU A 351 -21.78 -4.66 -38.43
C GLU A 351 -21.57 -3.64 -37.31
N VAL A 352 -20.32 -3.21 -37.05
CA VAL A 352 -20.01 -2.25 -35.98
C VAL A 352 -20.28 -0.79 -36.40
N ILE A 353 -20.30 -0.51 -37.70
CA ILE A 353 -20.44 0.87 -38.21
C ILE A 353 -21.91 1.35 -38.23
N ASP A 354 -22.90 0.44 -38.31
CA ASP A 354 -24.33 0.82 -38.39
C ASP A 354 -25.00 1.05 -37.01
N SER A 355 -24.32 0.69 -35.91
CA SER A 355 -24.88 0.80 -34.54
C SER A 355 -24.51 2.09 -33.80
N VAL A 356 -23.64 2.94 -34.35
CA VAL A 356 -23.10 4.14 -33.67
C VAL A 356 -23.80 5.43 -34.09
N GLU A 357 -24.63 5.43 -35.14
CA GLU A 357 -25.22 6.67 -35.69
C GLU A 357 -26.67 6.96 -35.25
N LYS A 358 -27.20 6.22 -34.28
CA LYS A 358 -28.47 6.56 -33.63
C LYS A 358 -28.28 6.51 -32.13
N LEU A 359 -28.10 7.66 -31.49
CA LEU A 359 -28.67 8.05 -30.18
C LEU A 359 -27.99 9.33 -29.66
N GLU A 360 -28.71 10.45 -29.74
CA GLU A 360 -28.55 11.69 -28.98
C GLU A 360 -29.96 12.32 -28.90
N PRO A 361 -30.31 13.19 -27.93
CA PRO A 361 -30.31 12.95 -26.49
C PRO A 361 -31.72 13.25 -25.90
N SER A 362 -32.15 12.54 -24.87
CA SER A 362 -33.33 12.94 -24.07
C SER A 362 -33.38 12.22 -22.73
N ARG A 363 -32.82 12.82 -21.66
CA ARG A 363 -33.38 12.72 -20.30
C ARG A 363 -32.75 13.75 -19.36
N GLN A 364 -33.61 14.58 -18.80
CA GLN A 364 -33.31 15.54 -17.75
C GLN A 364 -32.71 14.84 -16.52
N LEU A 365 -31.54 15.29 -16.08
CA LEU A 365 -30.95 14.94 -14.79
C LEU A 365 -31.59 15.82 -13.71
N ALA A 366 -32.16 15.17 -12.69
CA ALA A 366 -32.46 15.80 -11.41
C ALA A 366 -31.13 16.09 -10.68
N SER A 367 -31.07 17.23 -10.00
CA SER A 367 -29.93 17.77 -9.26
C SER A 367 -29.39 16.81 -8.18
N GLU A 368 -28.08 16.57 -8.18
CA GLU A 368 -27.32 15.79 -7.18
C GLU A 368 -27.15 16.50 -5.81
N GLU A 369 -28.12 17.31 -5.38
CA GLU A 369 -28.11 17.93 -4.04
C GLU A 369 -28.83 17.08 -2.97
N ASP A 370 -29.54 16.01 -3.35
CA ASP A 370 -30.42 15.26 -2.42
C ASP A 370 -29.84 13.96 -1.81
N LEU A 371 -28.57 13.61 -2.08
CA LEU A 371 -27.97 12.37 -1.53
C LEU A 371 -27.09 12.53 -0.29
N PHE A 372 -26.76 13.76 0.13
CA PHE A 372 -25.82 13.99 1.24
C PHE A 372 -26.45 14.39 2.59
N ASP A 373 -27.78 14.54 2.70
CA ASP A 373 -28.43 15.07 3.92
C ASP A 373 -29.17 14.04 4.79
N LYS A 374 -28.98 12.72 4.59
CA LYS A 374 -29.66 11.67 5.38
C LYS A 374 -28.82 10.99 6.47
N ARG A 375 -27.74 11.62 6.96
CA ARG A 375 -26.98 11.14 8.13
C ARG A 375 -26.85 12.17 9.25
N ARG A 376 -27.93 12.91 9.52
CA ARG A 376 -28.14 13.57 10.81
C ARG A 376 -29.43 13.01 11.40
N ASP A 377 -29.47 12.96 12.72
CA ASP A 377 -30.56 12.46 13.56
C ASP A 377 -30.55 10.95 13.82
N ASN A 378 -29.64 10.53 14.72
CA ASN A 378 -29.98 9.69 15.88
C ASN A 378 -28.72 9.34 16.68
N ILE A 379 -28.28 10.26 17.52
CA ILE A 379 -27.55 9.91 18.75
C ILE A 379 -28.18 10.73 19.86
N GLU A 380 -29.03 10.08 20.66
CA GLU A 380 -29.56 10.61 21.91
C GLU A 380 -28.40 10.96 22.84
N ILE A 381 -28.43 12.17 23.41
CA ILE A 381 -27.50 12.65 24.42
C ILE A 381 -28.15 12.43 25.80
N PRO A 382 -27.65 11.53 26.66
CA PRO A 382 -28.04 11.52 28.06
C PRO A 382 -27.51 12.76 28.78
N THR A 383 -28.42 13.48 29.40
CA THR A 383 -28.21 14.67 30.21
C THR A 383 -27.72 14.28 31.61
N ILE A 384 -26.74 15.03 32.18
CA ILE A 384 -26.31 15.18 33.61
C ILE A 384 -24.76 15.36 33.57
N ARG A 385 -24.10 16.44 34.01
CA ARG A 385 -24.42 17.55 34.92
C ARG A 385 -23.53 18.77 34.59
N ARG A 386 -24.15 19.94 34.74
CA ARG A 386 -23.70 21.34 34.52
C ARG A 386 -22.72 21.86 35.59
N ARG A 387 -22.10 23.01 35.26
CA ARG A 387 -21.41 24.06 36.09
C ARG A 387 -19.87 23.95 36.02
N ARG A 388 -19.08 25.00 35.81
CA ARG A 388 -19.22 26.46 36.05
C ARG A 388 -17.91 27.07 35.46
N TRP A 389 -17.88 28.06 34.57
CA TRP A 389 -17.74 29.49 34.88
C TRP A 389 -17.68 30.29 33.57
N ASN A 390 -18.62 31.23 33.40
CA ASN A 390 -18.43 32.45 32.63
C ASN A 390 -18.82 33.58 33.57
N THR A 391 -17.82 34.33 34.01
CA THR A 391 -17.93 35.71 34.49
C THR A 391 -16.56 36.33 34.28
N LEU A 392 -16.41 37.11 33.21
CA LEU A 392 -15.88 38.48 33.24
C LEU A 392 -15.90 39.04 31.80
N ASN A 393 -16.82 39.99 31.64
CA ASN A 393 -17.07 40.97 30.57
C ASN A 393 -17.48 40.47 29.17
#